data_AF-A0AAD9GRL3-F1
#
_entry.id   AF-A0AAD9GRL3-F1
#
_cell.length_a   1.000
_cell.length_b   1.000
_cell.length_c   1.000
_cell.angle_alpha   90.00
_cell.angle_beta   90.00
_cell.angle_gamma   90.00
#
_symmetry.space_group_name_H-M   'P 1'
#
loop_
_entity.id
_entity.type
_entity.pdbx_description
1 polymer ?
#
loop_
_entity_poly.entity_id
_entity_poly.type
_entity_poly.pdbx_seq_one_letter_code
_entity_poly.pdbx_strand_id
1 'polypeptide(L)'
;MVLFTQLTKAALALLTLPVLLAQADSSPCGVTDSNACTIDSLTASTDDGSVLIYPGGDTRCAFDDYTDTVTTFESNSTYFFQVFPAANQDKKKLLLFFQGGGACVDKYTCDFALQCQLGSSALITTQATVTDTGIMNRTLDGNVFNDYNIVYLPYCTGDLFVGNKYLEPYESVYNQALGNKQCLGQNQGMYMNGYNNTMAVLKWALENYPDPEQIVVGGYSAGSLGAQMWSAYVAKTWEVESKSTKFQVLADSYVGVFPEYKVAASQLINYYGGCGLLGFPDAMATECEAETATVIEMITSLMNEAPGAEWLFIDSIADKTQRKFYQLVLLGIAGYPFTNLLPADEFYGNLTEILDAYSLVMNVSRFNIDSEQHVWLTGNDYSSAEDLEGDNLGNVLSSWL
;
A
#
# COMPACT_ATOMS: atom_id res chain seq x y z
N MET A 1 -5.25 47.14 65.25
CA MET A 1 -5.75 47.20 63.86
C MET A 1 -4.52 47.22 62.96
N VAL A 2 -4.06 46.03 62.55
CA VAL A 2 -2.85 45.85 61.74
C VAL A 2 -3.32 45.67 60.31
N LEU A 3 -3.09 46.66 59.45
CA LEU A 3 -3.41 46.57 58.02
C LEU A 3 -2.17 46.12 57.26
N PHE A 4 -2.32 44.97 56.60
CA PHE A 4 -1.36 44.40 55.66
C PHE A 4 -1.33 45.19 54.35
N THR A 5 -0.11 45.32 53.84
CA THR A 5 0.30 45.84 52.54
C THR A 5 -0.17 44.95 51.38
N GLN A 6 -0.75 45.56 50.34
CA GLN A 6 -0.82 44.96 49.00
C GLN A 6 0.14 45.70 48.07
N LEU A 7 1.17 44.99 47.62
CA LEU A 7 2.11 45.38 46.58
C LEU A 7 1.56 44.94 45.22
N THR A 8 1.18 45.89 44.37
CA THR A 8 0.95 45.67 42.94
C THR A 8 2.30 45.63 42.22
N LYS A 9 2.74 44.43 41.84
CA LYS A 9 3.87 44.25 40.92
C LYS A 9 3.34 44.23 39.48
N ALA A 10 3.71 45.24 38.71
CA ALA A 10 3.63 45.19 37.25
C ALA A 10 4.64 44.14 36.74
N ALA A 11 4.16 43.14 36.01
CA ALA A 11 5.01 42.18 35.31
C ALA A 11 5.06 42.55 33.83
N LEU A 12 6.26 42.85 33.34
CA LEU A 12 6.57 43.01 31.93
C LEU A 12 6.24 41.71 31.18
N ALA A 13 5.43 41.81 30.14
CA ALA A 13 5.26 40.74 29.16
C ALA A 13 6.52 40.67 28.29
N LEU A 14 7.39 39.70 28.57
CA LEU A 14 8.44 39.26 27.65
C LEU A 14 7.80 38.31 26.64
N LEU A 15 7.59 38.82 25.41
CA LEU A 15 7.30 38.01 24.24
C LEU A 15 8.45 37.02 24.01
N THR A 16 8.26 35.77 24.43
CA THR A 16 9.10 34.66 24.00
C THR A 16 8.70 34.30 22.57
N LEU A 17 9.40 34.85 21.58
CA LEU A 17 9.43 34.25 20.25
C LEU A 17 10.04 32.85 20.39
N PRO A 18 9.39 31.78 19.91
CA PRO A 18 10.10 30.53 19.70
C PRO A 18 11.18 30.81 18.65
N VAL A 19 12.41 30.48 19.02
CA VAL A 19 13.56 30.43 18.12
C VAL A 19 13.19 29.44 17.03
N LEU A 20 12.88 29.93 15.82
CA LEU A 20 12.97 29.12 14.61
C LEU A 20 14.45 28.74 14.48
N LEU A 21 14.78 27.52 14.90
CA LEU A 21 15.94 26.84 14.37
C LEU A 21 15.65 26.66 12.88
N ALA A 22 16.51 27.27 12.06
CA ALA A 22 16.51 27.09 10.62
C ALA A 22 16.92 25.63 10.33
N GLN A 23 15.93 24.77 10.33
CA GLN A 23 15.95 23.48 9.67
C GLN A 23 15.68 23.76 8.19
N ALA A 24 16.69 23.61 7.34
CA ALA A 24 16.47 23.49 5.91
C ALA A 24 15.97 22.06 5.64
N ASP A 25 14.86 21.70 6.26
CA ASP A 25 14.18 20.43 6.11
C ASP A 25 13.31 20.55 4.86
N SER A 26 13.45 19.62 3.93
CA SER A 26 12.68 19.61 2.68
C SER A 26 11.20 19.87 2.94
N SER A 27 10.68 20.98 2.44
CA SER A 27 9.27 21.30 2.60
C SER A 27 8.44 20.38 1.70
N PRO A 28 7.29 19.86 2.18
CA PRO A 28 6.38 19.12 1.32
C PRO A 28 5.97 19.95 0.10
N CYS A 29 5.79 19.30 -1.05
CA CYS A 29 5.40 19.95 -2.28
C CYS A 29 3.93 19.69 -2.60
N GLY A 30 3.12 20.75 -2.67
CA GLY A 30 1.74 20.67 -3.15
C GLY A 30 1.65 20.94 -4.65
N VAL A 31 1.04 20.02 -5.39
CA VAL A 31 0.77 20.20 -6.82
C VAL A 31 -0.32 21.27 -6.98
N THR A 32 -0.06 22.26 -7.82
CA THR A 32 -0.98 23.36 -8.16
C THR A 32 -0.85 23.69 -9.65
N ASP A 33 -1.76 24.49 -10.19
CA ASP A 33 -1.68 24.98 -11.58
C ASP A 33 -0.34 25.67 -11.91
N SER A 34 0.33 26.23 -10.89
CA SER A 34 1.62 26.93 -11.03
C SER A 34 2.83 26.11 -10.62
N ASN A 35 2.65 24.95 -9.99
CA ASN A 35 3.73 24.12 -9.48
C ASN A 35 3.38 22.64 -9.64
N ALA A 36 4.03 21.96 -10.57
CA ALA A 36 3.82 20.53 -10.82
C ALA A 36 4.65 19.61 -9.90
N CYS A 37 5.42 20.18 -8.95
CA CYS A 37 6.34 19.42 -8.11
C CYS A 37 7.31 18.56 -8.93
N THR A 38 7.91 19.16 -9.97
CA THR A 38 8.82 18.44 -10.88
C THR A 38 10.06 17.96 -10.14
N ILE A 39 10.48 16.73 -10.37
CA ILE A 39 11.59 16.06 -9.67
C ILE A 39 12.88 16.89 -9.69
N ASP A 40 13.19 17.55 -10.81
CA ASP A 40 14.40 18.36 -10.99
C ASP A 40 14.40 19.65 -10.15
N SER A 41 13.23 20.04 -9.65
CA SER A 41 13.04 21.21 -8.78
C SER A 41 12.96 20.85 -7.30
N LEU A 42 12.82 19.56 -6.97
CA LEU A 42 12.65 19.11 -5.60
C LEU A 42 13.99 19.06 -4.87
N THR A 43 13.97 19.41 -3.59
CA THR A 43 15.10 19.23 -2.69
C THR A 43 14.71 18.17 -1.67
N ALA A 44 15.41 17.03 -1.71
CA ALA A 44 15.19 15.92 -0.79
C ALA A 44 15.58 16.29 0.65
N SER A 45 14.90 15.69 1.62
CA SER A 45 15.21 15.80 3.04
C SER A 45 16.63 15.36 3.30
N THR A 46 17.33 16.06 4.19
CA THR A 46 18.63 15.59 4.68
C THR A 46 18.51 14.43 5.65
N ASP A 47 17.31 14.15 6.16
CA ASP A 47 17.08 13.13 7.17
C ASP A 47 16.89 11.74 6.56
N ASP A 48 15.95 11.60 5.62
CA ASP A 48 15.59 10.32 5.00
C ASP A 48 15.82 10.28 3.47
N GLY A 49 16.26 11.39 2.87
CA GLY A 49 16.46 11.48 1.42
C GLY A 49 15.16 11.53 0.61
N SER A 50 14.03 11.84 1.24
CA SER A 50 12.71 11.83 0.60
C SER A 50 12.08 13.23 0.46
N VAL A 51 11.02 13.32 -0.34
CA VAL A 51 10.13 14.48 -0.45
C VAL A 51 8.69 13.98 -0.46
N LEU A 52 7.81 14.67 0.28
CA LEU A 52 6.38 14.41 0.25
C LEU A 52 5.70 15.25 -0.83
N ILE A 53 4.90 14.61 -1.66
CA ILE A 53 4.13 15.25 -2.71
C ILE A 53 2.64 15.10 -2.40
N TYR A 54 1.94 16.23 -2.37
CA TYR A 54 0.50 16.33 -2.18
C TYR A 54 -0.13 16.58 -3.55
N PRO A 55 -0.68 15.53 -4.20
CA PRO A 55 -1.21 15.65 -5.56
C PRO A 55 -2.48 16.52 -5.65
N GLY A 56 -3.25 16.63 -4.56
CA GLY A 56 -4.52 17.36 -4.55
C GLY A 56 -5.56 16.71 -5.47
N GLY A 57 -6.45 17.52 -6.05
CA GLY A 57 -7.53 17.01 -6.88
C GLY A 57 -8.45 16.08 -6.09
N ASP A 58 -8.80 14.92 -6.69
CA ASP A 58 -9.71 13.94 -6.10
C ASP A 58 -9.00 12.94 -5.17
N THR A 59 -7.70 13.10 -4.90
CA THR A 59 -6.98 12.17 -4.02
C THR A 59 -7.39 12.34 -2.56
N ARG A 60 -7.60 11.22 -1.87
CA ARG A 60 -7.98 11.19 -0.44
C ARG A 60 -7.86 9.78 0.15
N CYS A 61 -7.85 9.71 1.47
CA CYS A 61 -7.99 8.47 2.23
C CYS A 61 -9.44 8.10 2.55
N ALA A 62 -9.63 6.91 3.15
CA ALA A 62 -10.90 6.23 3.32
C ALA A 62 -11.97 7.03 4.07
N PHE A 63 -11.58 7.78 5.09
CA PHE A 63 -12.51 8.41 6.03
C PHE A 63 -12.20 9.90 6.17
N ASP A 64 -13.18 10.65 6.68
CA ASP A 64 -12.95 12.03 7.09
C ASP A 64 -12.11 12.06 8.38
N ASP A 65 -11.49 13.20 8.68
CA ASP A 65 -10.58 13.34 9.80
C ASP A 65 -11.27 13.00 11.14
N TYR A 66 -10.69 12.06 11.89
CA TYR A 66 -11.21 11.66 13.20
C TYR A 66 -10.09 11.14 14.09
N THR A 67 -10.19 11.42 15.39
CA THR A 67 -9.26 10.94 16.40
C THR A 67 -10.06 10.43 17.59
N ASP A 68 -9.90 9.15 17.90
CA ASP A 68 -10.45 8.54 19.11
C ASP A 68 -9.39 8.46 20.21
N THR A 69 -9.63 9.10 21.35
CA THR A 69 -8.68 9.04 22.47
C THR A 69 -8.75 7.74 23.26
N VAL A 70 -9.75 6.89 23.03
CA VAL A 70 -9.96 5.65 23.79
C VAL A 70 -9.34 4.46 23.06
N THR A 71 -9.60 4.32 21.76
CA THR A 71 -9.07 3.23 20.93
C THR A 71 -7.76 3.58 20.24
N THR A 72 -7.34 4.85 20.32
CA THR A 72 -6.22 5.44 19.56
C THR A 72 -6.41 5.30 18.05
N PHE A 73 -7.64 5.08 17.57
CA PHE A 73 -7.94 5.07 16.16
C PHE A 73 -7.87 6.49 15.61
N GLU A 74 -7.25 6.61 14.44
CA GLU A 74 -7.12 7.87 13.73
C GLU A 74 -7.40 7.67 12.25
N SER A 75 -8.14 8.58 11.66
CA SER A 75 -8.26 8.74 10.21
C SER A 75 -7.87 10.14 9.81
N ASN A 76 -7.25 10.25 8.63
CA ASN A 76 -6.85 11.50 8.02
C ASN A 76 -7.19 11.40 6.55
N SER A 77 -8.07 12.29 6.09
CA SER A 77 -8.57 12.33 4.71
C SER A 77 -7.50 12.71 3.70
N THR A 78 -6.42 13.35 4.12
CA THR A 78 -5.37 13.87 3.23
C THR A 78 -4.51 12.75 2.67
N TYR A 79 -4.40 12.69 1.35
CA TYR A 79 -3.45 11.82 0.66
C TYR A 79 -2.18 12.56 0.26
N PHE A 80 -1.05 11.88 0.38
CA PHE A 80 0.24 12.27 -0.19
C PHE A 80 1.01 11.01 -0.56
N PHE A 81 2.05 11.16 -1.37
CA PHE A 81 3.00 10.09 -1.68
C PHE A 81 4.43 10.57 -1.43
N GLN A 82 5.34 9.62 -1.25
CA GLN A 82 6.72 9.89 -0.86
C GLN A 82 7.65 9.53 -2.02
N VAL A 83 8.54 10.44 -2.37
CA VAL A 83 9.50 10.27 -3.45
C VAL A 83 10.91 10.32 -2.89
N PHE A 84 11.72 9.35 -3.27
CA PHE A 84 13.14 9.30 -2.98
C PHE A 84 13.90 9.41 -4.30
N PRO A 85 14.40 10.60 -4.68
CA PRO A 85 15.22 10.75 -5.87
C PRO A 85 16.49 9.90 -5.78
N ALA A 86 16.97 9.37 -6.90
CA ALA A 86 18.27 8.72 -6.94
C ALA A 86 19.38 9.73 -6.56
N ALA A 87 20.37 9.31 -5.77
CA ALA A 87 21.39 10.23 -5.24
C ALA A 87 22.23 10.90 -6.34
N ASN A 88 22.42 10.24 -7.47
CA ASN A 88 23.10 10.77 -8.66
C ASN A 88 22.19 11.54 -9.61
N GLN A 89 20.90 11.70 -9.27
CA GLN A 89 19.84 12.32 -10.09
C GLN A 89 19.63 11.65 -11.45
N ASP A 90 20.11 10.41 -11.63
CA ASP A 90 19.84 9.62 -12.82
C ASP A 90 18.37 9.15 -12.80
N LYS A 91 17.69 9.20 -13.95
CA LYS A 91 16.28 8.85 -14.13
C LYS A 91 16.06 7.48 -14.77
N LYS A 92 17.14 6.71 -15.01
CA LYS A 92 17.09 5.41 -15.71
C LYS A 92 16.40 4.29 -14.94
N LYS A 93 16.42 4.34 -13.62
CA LYS A 93 15.85 3.29 -12.76
C LYS A 93 14.71 3.85 -11.92
N LEU A 94 13.53 3.26 -12.06
CA LEU A 94 12.31 3.66 -11.37
C LEU A 94 11.73 2.48 -10.60
N LEU A 95 11.45 2.69 -9.31
CA LEU A 95 10.67 1.79 -8.47
C LEU A 95 9.36 2.47 -8.11
N LEU A 96 8.23 1.87 -8.50
CA LEU A 96 6.90 2.23 -8.02
C LEU A 96 6.54 1.23 -6.91
N PHE A 97 6.51 1.66 -5.65
CA PHE A 97 6.35 0.74 -4.51
C PHE A 97 5.08 1.00 -3.69
N PHE A 98 4.18 0.03 -3.69
CA PHE A 98 2.85 0.09 -3.09
C PHE A 98 2.88 -0.39 -1.64
N GLN A 99 2.39 0.46 -0.74
CA GLN A 99 2.27 0.16 0.69
C GLN A 99 1.23 -0.93 0.97
N GLY A 100 1.49 -1.80 1.95
CA GLY A 100 0.49 -2.67 2.56
C GLY A 100 -0.47 -1.99 3.54
N GLY A 101 -1.31 -2.77 4.21
CA GLY A 101 -2.21 -2.21 5.24
C GLY A 101 -3.61 -2.80 5.25
N GLY A 102 -3.73 -4.10 4.95
CA GLY A 102 -5.00 -4.83 5.03
C GLY A 102 -6.02 -4.44 3.95
N ALA A 103 -7.27 -4.88 4.13
CA ALA A 103 -8.39 -4.53 3.26
C ALA A 103 -9.70 -4.87 3.97
N CYS A 104 -10.79 -4.23 3.55
CA CYS A 104 -12.13 -4.59 3.99
C CYS A 104 -12.86 -5.37 2.88
N VAL A 105 -13.62 -6.40 3.24
CA VAL A 105 -14.12 -7.39 2.26
C VAL A 105 -15.61 -7.27 1.95
N ASP A 106 -16.34 -6.46 2.70
CA ASP A 106 -17.78 -6.24 2.57
C ASP A 106 -18.22 -4.97 3.32
N LYS A 107 -19.51 -4.65 3.27
CA LYS A 107 -20.05 -3.44 3.93
C LYS A 107 -19.87 -3.43 5.45
N TYR A 108 -19.72 -4.59 6.09
CA TYR A 108 -19.56 -4.70 7.54
C TYR A 108 -18.11 -4.43 7.91
N THR A 109 -17.18 -5.06 7.20
CA THR A 109 -15.76 -4.86 7.40
C THR A 109 -15.29 -3.49 6.94
N CYS A 110 -15.98 -2.84 6.01
CA CYS A 110 -15.66 -1.48 5.56
C CYS A 110 -16.28 -0.38 6.42
N ASP A 111 -17.12 -0.72 7.41
CA ASP A 111 -17.83 0.29 8.19
C ASP A 111 -16.90 1.04 9.15
N PHE A 112 -17.04 2.38 9.18
CA PHE A 112 -16.18 3.26 9.99
C PHE A 112 -16.21 2.88 11.48
N ALA A 113 -17.41 2.61 12.00
CA ALA A 113 -17.58 2.33 13.42
C ALA A 113 -16.79 1.08 13.82
N LEU A 114 -16.75 0.05 12.98
CA LEU A 114 -16.00 -1.17 13.21
C LEU A 114 -14.51 -0.87 13.23
N GLN A 115 -13.99 -0.13 12.24
CA GLN A 115 -12.57 0.25 12.20
C GLN A 115 -12.17 1.02 13.46
N CYS A 116 -12.96 2.02 13.85
CA CYS A 116 -12.74 2.79 15.07
C CYS A 116 -12.79 1.91 16.33
N GLN A 117 -13.75 1.00 16.41
CA GLN A 117 -13.92 0.12 17.57
C GLN A 117 -12.81 -0.91 17.70
N LEU A 118 -12.20 -1.34 16.59
CA LEU A 118 -11.05 -2.23 16.57
C LEU A 118 -9.74 -1.51 16.92
N GLY A 119 -9.66 -0.18 16.77
CA GLY A 119 -8.50 0.61 17.19
C GLY A 119 -7.24 0.19 16.45
N SER A 120 -6.18 -0.12 17.20
CA SER A 120 -4.92 -0.65 16.64
C SER A 120 -5.05 -1.99 15.90
N SER A 121 -6.19 -2.68 16.02
CA SER A 121 -6.53 -3.89 15.27
C SER A 121 -7.48 -3.64 14.10
N ALA A 122 -7.62 -2.39 13.66
CA ALA A 122 -8.36 -2.05 12.44
C ALA A 122 -7.91 -2.93 11.26
N LEU A 123 -8.85 -3.25 10.38
CA LEU A 123 -8.61 -4.13 9.24
C LEU A 123 -7.90 -3.41 8.09
N ILE A 124 -7.92 -2.07 8.11
CA ILE A 124 -7.32 -1.22 7.09
C ILE A 124 -6.48 -0.12 7.72
N THR A 125 -5.41 0.28 7.03
CA THR A 125 -4.76 1.58 7.27
C THR A 125 -5.68 2.70 6.78
N THR A 126 -5.80 3.76 7.57
CA THR A 126 -6.75 4.88 7.35
C THR A 126 -6.07 6.24 7.18
N GLN A 127 -4.74 6.24 7.08
CA GLN A 127 -3.92 7.44 6.91
C GLN A 127 -2.79 7.14 5.94
N ALA A 128 -2.44 8.10 5.07
CA ALA A 128 -1.20 8.02 4.31
C ALA A 128 -0.02 8.19 5.29
N THR A 129 0.95 7.27 5.23
CA THR A 129 2.12 7.27 6.13
C THR A 129 3.42 7.30 5.34
N VAL A 130 4.44 7.93 5.92
CA VAL A 130 5.81 7.90 5.41
C VAL A 130 6.55 6.66 5.90
N THR A 131 7.65 6.31 5.23
CA THR A 131 8.58 5.28 5.66
C THR A 131 10.00 5.66 5.27
N ASP A 132 11.00 5.19 5.99
CA ASP A 132 12.43 5.35 5.71
C ASP A 132 13.20 4.05 6.03
N THR A 133 12.50 2.92 6.08
CA THR A 133 13.03 1.63 6.51
C THR A 133 13.09 0.60 5.37
N GLY A 134 13.88 -0.45 5.57
CA GLY A 134 14.04 -1.53 4.61
C GLY A 134 14.54 -1.03 3.27
N ILE A 135 13.87 -1.40 2.18
CA ILE A 135 14.27 -0.95 0.84
C ILE A 135 14.16 0.58 0.64
N MET A 136 13.43 1.30 1.51
CA MET A 136 13.33 2.77 1.48
C MET A 136 14.47 3.45 2.23
N ASN A 137 15.22 2.70 3.04
CA ASN A 137 16.29 3.25 3.84
C ASN A 137 17.50 3.59 2.95
N ARG A 138 17.69 4.89 2.70
CA ARG A 138 18.81 5.44 1.92
C ARG A 138 20.16 5.35 2.62
N THR A 139 20.17 5.06 3.92
CA THR A 139 21.40 4.96 4.72
C THR A 139 21.87 3.51 4.88
N LEU A 140 21.06 2.54 4.47
CA LEU A 140 21.38 1.13 4.56
C LEU A 140 22.43 0.75 3.51
N ASP A 141 23.62 0.36 3.98
CA ASP A 141 24.69 -0.13 3.13
C ASP A 141 24.27 -1.41 2.42
N GLY A 142 24.57 -1.50 1.12
CA GLY A 142 24.14 -2.63 0.29
C GLY A 142 22.64 -2.70 -0.04
N ASN A 143 21.84 -1.67 0.29
CA ASN A 143 20.46 -1.61 -0.20
C ASN A 143 20.44 -1.55 -1.73
N VAL A 144 19.88 -2.59 -2.35
CA VAL A 144 19.86 -2.82 -3.80
C VAL A 144 19.03 -1.79 -4.58
N PHE A 145 18.24 -0.97 -3.89
CA PHE A 145 17.45 0.11 -4.49
C PHE A 145 18.06 1.51 -4.27
N ASN A 146 19.28 1.61 -3.71
CA ASN A 146 19.92 2.90 -3.44
C ASN A 146 20.15 3.76 -4.70
N ASP A 147 20.29 3.15 -5.87
CA ASP A 147 20.45 3.84 -7.16
C ASP A 147 19.13 4.02 -7.95
N TYR A 148 18.00 3.63 -7.38
CA TYR A 148 16.67 3.82 -7.97
C TYR A 148 16.08 5.18 -7.57
N ASN A 149 15.29 5.78 -8.46
CA ASN A 149 14.25 6.70 -8.05
C ASN A 149 13.09 5.88 -7.49
N ILE A 150 12.68 6.14 -6.25
CA ILE A 150 11.59 5.40 -5.63
C ILE A 150 10.40 6.33 -5.48
N VAL A 151 9.27 5.91 -6.01
CA VAL A 151 7.96 6.53 -5.79
C VAL A 151 7.18 5.56 -4.91
N TYR A 152 7.09 5.87 -3.63
CA TYR A 152 6.34 5.11 -2.65
C TYR A 152 4.89 5.59 -2.62
N LEU A 153 3.94 4.66 -2.75
CA LEU A 153 2.51 4.91 -2.76
C LEU A 153 1.90 4.46 -1.43
N PRO A 154 1.63 5.38 -0.50
CA PRO A 154 0.92 5.05 0.73
C PRO A 154 -0.47 4.49 0.44
N TYR A 155 -0.94 3.63 1.33
CA TYR A 155 -2.22 2.95 1.25
C TYR A 155 -3.08 3.30 2.45
N CYS A 156 -4.24 3.90 2.18
CA CYS A 156 -5.12 4.39 3.22
C CYS A 156 -6.62 4.28 2.87
N THR A 157 -6.94 3.43 1.88
CA THR A 157 -8.27 3.37 1.26
C THR A 157 -8.95 2.01 1.42
N GLY A 158 -8.26 0.98 1.92
CA GLY A 158 -8.87 -0.31 2.24
C GLY A 158 -9.38 -1.14 1.05
N ASP A 159 -9.04 -0.71 -0.18
CA ASP A 159 -9.59 -1.18 -1.45
C ASP A 159 -8.52 -1.70 -2.43
N LEU A 160 -7.36 -2.11 -1.92
CA LEU A 160 -6.24 -2.69 -2.68
C LEU A 160 -5.72 -1.81 -3.82
N PHE A 161 -5.81 -0.47 -3.70
CA PHE A 161 -5.42 0.49 -4.75
C PHE A 161 -6.30 0.49 -6.00
N VAL A 162 -7.41 -0.24 -6.00
CA VAL A 162 -8.26 -0.41 -7.20
C VAL A 162 -9.63 0.25 -7.09
N GLY A 163 -10.01 0.68 -5.89
CA GLY A 163 -11.36 1.18 -5.62
C GLY A 163 -11.63 2.56 -6.20
N ASN A 164 -12.87 2.75 -6.66
CA ASN A 164 -13.42 4.05 -7.06
C ASN A 164 -14.92 4.10 -6.72
N LYS A 165 -15.22 4.10 -5.42
CA LYS A 165 -16.58 3.96 -4.90
C LYS A 165 -16.75 4.69 -3.58
N TYR A 166 -17.92 5.26 -3.37
CA TYR A 166 -18.34 5.77 -2.06
C TYR A 166 -19.33 4.80 -1.41
N LEU A 167 -19.10 4.48 -0.14
CA LEU A 167 -20.04 3.77 0.70
C LEU A 167 -20.67 4.76 1.68
N GLU A 168 -21.99 4.86 1.62
CA GLU A 168 -22.76 5.66 2.58
C GLU A 168 -22.49 5.18 4.03
N PRO A 169 -22.58 6.09 5.02
CA PRO A 169 -22.44 5.73 6.42
C PRO A 169 -23.32 4.54 6.79
N TYR A 170 -22.70 3.56 7.45
CA TYR A 170 -23.36 2.32 7.84
C TYR A 170 -22.89 1.91 9.24
N GLU A 171 -23.83 1.46 10.06
CA GLU A 171 -23.56 0.81 11.35
C GLU A 171 -24.30 -0.52 11.39
N SER A 172 -23.55 -1.59 11.59
CA SER A 172 -24.04 -2.94 11.70
C SER A 172 -24.46 -3.33 13.12
N VAL A 173 -25.15 -4.46 13.22
CA VAL A 173 -25.44 -5.10 14.50
C VAL A 173 -24.17 -5.52 15.26
N TYR A 174 -23.05 -5.73 14.57
CA TYR A 174 -21.78 -6.09 15.22
C TYR A 174 -21.21 -4.92 16.01
N ASN A 175 -21.37 -3.68 15.53
CA ASN A 175 -20.92 -2.49 16.25
C ASN A 175 -21.63 -2.35 17.62
N GLN A 176 -22.86 -2.85 17.71
CA GLN A 176 -23.62 -2.89 18.95
C GLN A 176 -23.13 -3.96 19.94
N ALA A 177 -22.42 -5.00 19.47
CA ALA A 177 -21.81 -6.00 20.34
C ALA A 177 -20.44 -5.56 20.90
N LEU A 178 -19.77 -4.60 20.26
CA LEU A 178 -18.47 -4.09 20.69
C LEU A 178 -18.58 -3.00 21.77
N GLY A 179 -17.56 -2.92 22.63
CA GLY A 179 -17.55 -2.09 23.84
C GLY A 179 -17.22 -0.60 23.61
N ASN A 180 -16.56 -0.27 22.50
CA ASN A 180 -16.12 1.09 22.17
C ASN A 180 -17.28 1.92 21.61
N LYS A 181 -18.26 2.27 22.46
CA LYS A 181 -19.51 2.93 22.04
C LYS A 181 -19.33 4.35 21.54
N GLN A 182 -18.23 5.02 21.88
CA GLN A 182 -17.90 6.36 21.38
C GLN A 182 -17.68 6.41 19.86
N CYS A 183 -17.35 5.27 19.24
CA CYS A 183 -17.21 5.15 17.78
C CYS A 183 -18.55 5.08 17.03
N LEU A 184 -19.68 4.98 17.74
CA LEU A 184 -21.02 4.97 17.15
C LEU A 184 -21.55 6.39 16.95
N GLY A 185 -22.47 6.55 16.01
CA GLY A 185 -23.14 7.81 15.68
C GLY A 185 -22.26 8.83 14.96
N GLN A 186 -21.06 8.43 14.49
CA GLN A 186 -20.12 9.32 13.81
C GLN A 186 -20.55 9.68 12.39
N ASN A 187 -21.46 8.90 11.81
CA ASN A 187 -22.06 9.14 10.49
C ASN A 187 -21.01 9.37 9.37
N GLN A 188 -19.93 8.57 9.40
CA GLN A 188 -18.89 8.62 8.38
C GLN A 188 -19.09 7.54 7.32
N GLY A 189 -19.05 7.94 6.06
CA GLY A 189 -19.00 7.04 4.91
C GLY A 189 -17.55 6.71 4.55
N MET A 190 -17.36 5.69 3.70
CA MET A 190 -16.05 5.26 3.25
C MET A 190 -15.82 5.64 1.78
N TYR A 191 -14.69 6.28 1.50
CA TYR A 191 -14.19 6.56 0.16
C TYR A 191 -13.17 5.49 -0.25
N MET A 192 -13.60 4.54 -1.08
CA MET A 192 -12.71 3.62 -1.78
C MET A 192 -12.13 4.39 -2.97
N ASN A 193 -10.99 5.04 -2.74
CA ASN A 193 -10.38 6.00 -3.67
C ASN A 193 -8.99 5.57 -4.16
N GLY A 194 -8.63 4.29 -3.99
CA GLY A 194 -7.34 3.74 -4.35
C GLY A 194 -6.97 3.96 -5.82
N TYR A 195 -7.95 3.88 -6.73
CA TYR A 195 -7.74 4.14 -8.15
C TYR A 195 -7.30 5.58 -8.42
N ASN A 196 -8.03 6.56 -7.88
CA ASN A 196 -7.74 7.98 -8.12
C ASN A 196 -6.40 8.38 -7.48
N ASN A 197 -6.09 7.86 -6.28
CA ASN A 197 -4.81 8.05 -5.63
C ASN A 197 -3.66 7.50 -6.49
N THR A 198 -3.77 6.22 -6.91
CA THR A 198 -2.75 5.58 -7.74
C THR A 198 -2.57 6.33 -9.05
N MET A 199 -3.66 6.78 -9.67
CA MET A 199 -3.57 7.49 -10.94
C MET A 199 -2.88 8.83 -10.84
N ALA A 200 -3.13 9.59 -9.78
CA ALA A 200 -2.42 10.84 -9.54
C ALA A 200 -0.90 10.59 -9.41
N VAL A 201 -0.50 9.53 -8.70
CA VAL A 201 0.92 9.18 -8.53
C VAL A 201 1.54 8.72 -9.85
N LEU A 202 0.90 7.80 -10.59
CA LEU A 202 1.43 7.30 -11.85
C LEU A 202 1.55 8.39 -12.91
N LYS A 203 0.58 9.32 -12.97
CA LYS A 203 0.67 10.47 -13.87
C LYS A 203 1.87 11.35 -13.52
N TRP A 204 2.04 11.68 -12.24
CA TRP A 204 3.20 12.44 -11.79
C TRP A 204 4.51 11.69 -12.09
N ALA A 205 4.57 10.38 -11.85
CA ALA A 205 5.75 9.57 -12.10
C ALA A 205 6.12 9.55 -13.60
N LEU A 206 5.13 9.40 -14.49
CA LEU A 206 5.35 9.41 -15.95
C LEU A 206 5.90 10.76 -16.44
N GLU A 207 5.34 11.87 -15.93
CA GLU A 207 5.80 13.21 -16.30
C GLU A 207 7.26 13.47 -15.84
N ASN A 208 7.69 12.85 -14.75
CA ASN A 208 9.01 13.05 -14.17
C ASN A 208 10.07 12.04 -14.63
N TYR A 209 9.64 10.84 -14.99
CA TYR A 209 10.47 9.72 -15.45
C TYR A 209 9.86 9.09 -16.71
N PRO A 210 9.85 9.79 -17.87
CA PRO A 210 9.16 9.31 -19.07
C PRO A 210 9.87 8.15 -19.79
N ASP A 211 11.20 8.06 -19.63
CA ASP A 211 12.06 7.13 -20.38
C ASP A 211 13.09 6.39 -19.49
N PRO A 212 12.65 5.67 -18.44
CA PRO A 212 13.53 4.80 -17.66
C PRO A 212 13.99 3.59 -18.51
N GLU A 213 15.23 3.15 -18.27
CA GLU A 213 15.77 1.90 -18.82
C GLU A 213 15.25 0.67 -18.05
N GLN A 214 14.88 0.85 -16.78
CA GLN A 214 14.34 -0.19 -15.91
C GLN A 214 13.21 0.36 -15.02
N ILE A 215 12.11 -0.38 -14.96
CA ILE A 215 10.97 -0.12 -14.08
C ILE A 215 10.70 -1.36 -13.25
N VAL A 216 10.63 -1.18 -11.94
CA VAL A 216 10.11 -2.18 -11.00
C VAL A 216 8.78 -1.67 -10.46
N VAL A 217 7.73 -2.48 -10.58
CA VAL A 217 6.44 -2.27 -9.91
C VAL A 217 6.39 -3.25 -8.75
N GLY A 218 6.48 -2.75 -7.52
CA GLY A 218 6.58 -3.60 -6.34
C GLY A 218 5.60 -3.22 -5.25
N GLY A 219 5.42 -4.09 -4.28
CA GLY A 219 4.67 -3.76 -3.08
C GLY A 219 4.65 -4.88 -2.07
N TYR A 220 4.13 -4.59 -0.89
CA TYR A 220 4.01 -5.57 0.18
C TYR A 220 2.58 -5.72 0.67
N SER A 221 2.18 -6.92 1.12
CA SER A 221 0.83 -7.18 1.65
C SER A 221 -0.26 -6.77 0.65
N ALA A 222 -1.23 -5.94 1.03
CA ALA A 222 -2.20 -5.34 0.12
C ALA A 222 -1.56 -4.61 -1.08
N GLY A 223 -0.41 -3.98 -0.89
CA GLY A 223 0.35 -3.33 -1.95
C GLY A 223 1.02 -4.32 -2.91
N SER A 224 1.31 -5.56 -2.47
CA SER A 224 1.74 -6.62 -3.40
C SER A 224 0.63 -6.88 -4.42
N LEU A 225 -0.61 -7.09 -3.97
CA LEU A 225 -1.75 -7.24 -4.89
C LEU A 225 -1.94 -5.99 -5.76
N GLY A 226 -1.81 -4.78 -5.20
CA GLY A 226 -1.85 -3.53 -5.95
C GLY A 226 -0.82 -3.50 -7.10
N ALA A 227 0.44 -3.85 -6.81
CA ALA A 227 1.51 -3.93 -7.80
C ALA A 227 1.19 -4.93 -8.92
N GLN A 228 0.64 -6.09 -8.57
CA GLN A 228 0.21 -7.10 -9.55
C GLN A 228 -0.94 -6.57 -10.43
N MET A 229 -1.98 -5.96 -9.82
CA MET A 229 -3.15 -5.44 -10.54
C MET A 229 -2.83 -4.24 -11.44
N TRP A 230 -1.87 -3.41 -11.07
CA TRP A 230 -1.44 -2.23 -11.84
C TRP A 230 -0.34 -2.53 -12.88
N SER A 231 0.23 -3.74 -12.88
CA SER A 231 1.39 -4.11 -13.71
C SER A 231 1.17 -3.85 -15.20
N ALA A 232 0.05 -4.35 -15.78
CA ALA A 232 -0.28 -4.16 -17.19
C ALA A 232 -0.49 -2.69 -17.54
N TYR A 233 -1.16 -1.92 -16.67
CA TYR A 233 -1.38 -0.50 -16.87
C TYR A 233 -0.04 0.26 -16.93
N VAL A 234 0.88 -0.02 -15.99
CA VAL A 234 2.21 0.60 -15.97
C VAL A 234 3.00 0.21 -17.22
N ALA A 235 3.05 -1.08 -17.56
CA ALA A 235 3.75 -1.58 -18.75
C ALA A 235 3.29 -0.86 -20.03
N LYS A 236 1.97 -0.72 -20.21
CA LYS A 236 1.37 -0.01 -21.33
C LYS A 236 1.68 1.49 -21.30
N THR A 237 1.57 2.11 -20.13
CA THR A 237 1.75 3.57 -19.94
C THR A 237 3.19 4.01 -20.24
N TRP A 238 4.18 3.20 -19.87
CA TRP A 238 5.59 3.45 -20.17
C TRP A 238 6.06 2.85 -21.49
N GLU A 239 5.18 2.19 -22.25
CA GLU A 239 5.48 1.57 -23.54
C GLU A 239 6.66 0.57 -23.44
N VAL A 240 6.70 -0.23 -22.36
CA VAL A 240 7.87 -1.02 -21.98
C VAL A 240 8.36 -1.96 -23.08
N GLU A 241 7.43 -2.60 -23.80
CA GLU A 241 7.72 -3.52 -24.90
C GLU A 241 8.37 -2.79 -26.09
N SER A 242 7.78 -1.68 -26.55
CA SER A 242 8.31 -0.93 -27.70
C SER A 242 9.59 -0.15 -27.39
N LYS A 243 9.80 0.22 -26.12
CA LYS A 243 11.04 0.87 -25.66
C LYS A 243 12.12 -0.10 -25.21
N SER A 244 11.81 -1.40 -25.12
CA SER A 244 12.71 -2.42 -24.56
C SER A 244 13.18 -2.06 -23.14
N THR A 245 12.30 -1.43 -22.35
CA THR A 245 12.54 -1.13 -20.94
C THR A 245 12.49 -2.43 -20.14
N LYS A 246 13.49 -2.70 -19.29
CA LYS A 246 13.45 -3.85 -18.38
C LYS A 246 12.30 -3.65 -17.40
N PHE A 247 11.28 -4.50 -17.47
CA PHE A 247 10.08 -4.37 -16.64
C PHE A 247 9.97 -5.54 -15.68
N GLN A 248 9.82 -5.25 -14.40
CA GLN A 248 9.82 -6.27 -13.36
C GLN A 248 8.74 -6.02 -12.32
N VAL A 249 8.17 -7.08 -11.75
CA VAL A 249 7.11 -7.03 -10.74
C VAL A 249 7.56 -7.74 -9.47
N LEU A 250 7.54 -7.03 -8.34
CA LEU A 250 8.02 -7.50 -7.05
C LEU A 250 6.87 -7.61 -6.04
N ALA A 251 6.50 -8.84 -5.68
CA ALA A 251 5.38 -9.14 -4.80
C ALA A 251 5.90 -9.67 -3.45
N ASP A 252 5.81 -8.86 -2.38
CA ASP A 252 6.17 -9.30 -1.02
C ASP A 252 4.91 -9.65 -0.19
N SER A 253 4.83 -10.91 0.23
CA SER A 253 3.86 -11.43 1.17
C SER A 253 2.40 -11.36 0.70
N TYR A 254 2.17 -11.62 -0.59
CA TYR A 254 0.84 -11.93 -1.12
C TYR A 254 0.90 -12.49 -2.55
N VAL A 255 0.33 -13.68 -2.79
CA VAL A 255 0.21 -14.27 -4.15
C VAL A 255 -1.22 -14.39 -4.67
N GLY A 256 -2.21 -14.36 -3.76
CA GLY A 256 -3.61 -14.60 -4.14
C GLY A 256 -4.32 -15.75 -3.44
N VAL A 257 -3.78 -16.34 -2.36
CA VAL A 257 -4.48 -17.45 -1.67
C VAL A 257 -5.82 -16.96 -1.11
N PHE A 258 -6.91 -17.41 -1.72
CA PHE A 258 -8.27 -16.89 -1.53
C PHE A 258 -9.28 -18.05 -1.46
N PRO A 259 -10.39 -17.95 -0.70
CA PRO A 259 -11.40 -19.01 -0.59
C PRO A 259 -12.32 -19.07 -1.83
N GLU A 260 -11.72 -19.31 -3.00
CA GLU A 260 -12.38 -19.28 -4.33
C GLU A 260 -13.58 -20.23 -4.43
N TYR A 261 -13.59 -21.33 -3.67
CA TYR A 261 -14.73 -22.27 -3.64
C TYR A 261 -16.01 -21.64 -3.07
N LYS A 262 -15.90 -20.52 -2.35
CA LYS A 262 -17.02 -19.83 -1.74
C LYS A 262 -17.32 -18.51 -2.43
N VAL A 263 -16.28 -17.74 -2.71
CA VAL A 263 -16.36 -16.39 -3.27
C VAL A 263 -15.24 -16.25 -4.29
N ALA A 264 -15.60 -15.95 -5.54
CA ALA A 264 -14.62 -15.61 -6.55
C ALA A 264 -13.90 -14.30 -6.16
N ALA A 265 -12.59 -14.23 -6.33
CA ALA A 265 -11.83 -13.04 -5.95
C ALA A 265 -12.29 -11.76 -6.67
N SER A 266 -12.79 -11.87 -7.89
CA SER A 266 -13.40 -10.76 -8.62
C SER A 266 -14.59 -10.11 -7.91
N GLN A 267 -15.33 -10.85 -7.06
CA GLN A 267 -16.39 -10.25 -6.24
C GLN A 267 -15.87 -9.10 -5.38
N LEU A 268 -14.65 -9.24 -4.85
CA LEU A 268 -14.03 -8.20 -4.04
C LEU A 268 -13.63 -6.99 -4.89
N ILE A 269 -13.04 -7.23 -6.07
CA ILE A 269 -12.65 -6.18 -7.01
C ILE A 269 -13.88 -5.42 -7.52
N ASN A 270 -14.96 -6.13 -7.84
CA ASN A 270 -16.23 -5.54 -8.24
C ASN A 270 -16.87 -4.74 -7.10
N TYR A 271 -16.80 -5.27 -5.87
CA TYR A 271 -17.30 -4.57 -4.69
C TYR A 271 -16.60 -3.22 -4.48
N TYR A 272 -15.32 -3.10 -4.79
CA TYR A 272 -14.57 -1.82 -4.77
C TYR A 272 -14.87 -0.91 -5.96
N GLY A 273 -15.52 -1.41 -7.01
CA GLY A 273 -15.73 -0.70 -8.27
C GLY A 273 -14.50 -0.72 -9.20
N GLY A 274 -13.60 -1.69 -9.05
CA GLY A 274 -12.31 -1.72 -9.74
C GLY A 274 -12.28 -2.48 -11.08
N CYS A 275 -13.27 -3.33 -11.38
CA CYS A 275 -13.19 -4.26 -12.53
C CYS A 275 -12.98 -3.58 -13.89
N GLY A 276 -13.51 -2.37 -14.10
CA GLY A 276 -13.35 -1.62 -15.36
C GLY A 276 -12.13 -0.70 -15.42
N LEU A 277 -11.27 -0.67 -14.38
CA LEU A 277 -10.30 0.41 -14.18
C LEU A 277 -8.82 -0.01 -14.32
N LEU A 278 -8.53 -1.32 -14.35
CA LEU A 278 -7.19 -1.85 -14.08
C LEU A 278 -6.42 -2.33 -15.31
N GLY A 279 -6.82 -1.85 -16.49
CA GLY A 279 -6.19 -2.29 -17.75
C GLY A 279 -6.46 -3.75 -18.10
N PHE A 280 -7.48 -4.38 -17.49
CA PHE A 280 -7.95 -5.70 -17.91
C PHE A 280 -8.39 -5.68 -19.38
N PRO A 281 -8.12 -6.76 -20.13
CA PRO A 281 -8.80 -6.98 -21.41
C PRO A 281 -10.32 -6.99 -21.23
N ASP A 282 -11.09 -6.52 -22.23
CA ASP A 282 -12.55 -6.39 -22.15
C ASP A 282 -13.26 -7.68 -21.67
N ALA A 283 -12.76 -8.85 -22.10
CA ALA A 283 -13.29 -10.14 -21.68
C ALA A 283 -13.09 -10.38 -20.17
N MET A 284 -11.91 -10.09 -19.64
CA MET A 284 -11.63 -10.21 -18.22
C MET A 284 -12.40 -9.18 -17.39
N ALA A 285 -12.51 -7.94 -17.86
CA ALA A 285 -13.34 -6.94 -17.20
C ALA A 285 -14.79 -7.41 -17.06
N THR A 286 -15.34 -8.04 -18.12
CA THR A 286 -16.68 -8.64 -18.11
C THR A 286 -16.81 -9.78 -17.10
N GLU A 287 -15.82 -10.69 -17.03
CA GLU A 287 -15.82 -11.79 -16.05
C GLU A 287 -15.63 -11.30 -14.61
N CYS A 288 -14.87 -10.21 -14.42
CA CYS A 288 -14.70 -9.56 -13.14
C CYS A 288 -16.02 -8.94 -12.65
N GLU A 289 -16.70 -8.19 -13.51
CA GLU A 289 -18.02 -7.59 -13.20
C GLU A 289 -19.11 -8.63 -12.98
N ALA A 290 -18.98 -9.80 -13.63
CA ALA A 290 -19.84 -10.95 -13.41
C ALA A 290 -19.54 -11.69 -12.09
N GLU A 291 -18.49 -11.30 -11.36
CA GLU A 291 -18.06 -11.90 -10.09
C GLU A 291 -17.70 -13.39 -10.23
N THR A 292 -17.10 -13.78 -11.36
CA THR A 292 -16.74 -15.18 -11.65
C THR A 292 -15.25 -15.43 -11.80
N ALA A 293 -14.45 -14.40 -12.07
CA ALA A 293 -13.00 -14.55 -12.25
C ALA A 293 -12.28 -14.81 -10.91
N THR A 294 -11.39 -15.79 -10.93
CA THR A 294 -10.46 -16.14 -9.85
C THR A 294 -9.24 -15.22 -9.84
N VAL A 295 -8.45 -15.24 -8.76
CA VAL A 295 -7.16 -14.51 -8.72
C VAL A 295 -6.24 -14.96 -9.85
N ILE A 296 -6.14 -16.27 -10.10
CA ILE A 296 -5.26 -16.82 -11.14
C ILE A 296 -5.63 -16.24 -12.51
N GLU A 297 -6.93 -16.25 -12.85
CA GLU A 297 -7.42 -15.75 -14.14
C GLU A 297 -7.18 -14.25 -14.30
N MET A 298 -7.49 -13.46 -13.27
CA MET A 298 -7.27 -12.01 -13.27
C MET A 298 -5.78 -11.68 -13.46
N ILE A 299 -4.89 -12.21 -12.62
CA ILE A 299 -3.46 -11.87 -12.69
C ILE A 299 -2.81 -12.43 -13.95
N THR A 300 -3.18 -13.64 -14.40
CA THR A 300 -2.70 -14.20 -15.68
C THR A 300 -3.09 -13.32 -16.86
N SER A 301 -4.30 -12.74 -16.85
CA SER A 301 -4.72 -11.83 -17.92
C SER A 301 -3.85 -10.58 -17.98
N LEU A 302 -3.42 -10.04 -16.84
CA LEU A 302 -2.54 -8.87 -16.76
C LEU A 302 -1.10 -9.22 -17.14
N MET A 303 -0.60 -10.39 -16.72
CA MET A 303 0.72 -10.89 -17.13
C MET A 303 0.83 -11.00 -18.66
N ASN A 304 -0.22 -11.45 -19.34
CA ASN A 304 -0.24 -11.57 -20.80
C ASN A 304 -0.17 -10.24 -21.54
N GLU A 305 -0.49 -9.11 -20.89
CA GLU A 305 -0.38 -7.77 -21.48
C GLU A 305 1.07 -7.21 -21.42
N ALA A 306 1.96 -7.85 -20.66
CA ALA A 306 3.37 -7.48 -20.52
C ALA A 306 4.28 -8.74 -20.58
N PRO A 307 4.34 -9.44 -21.73
CA PRO A 307 5.00 -10.74 -21.85
C PRO A 307 6.52 -10.70 -21.59
N GLY A 308 7.17 -9.54 -21.68
CA GLY A 308 8.59 -9.37 -21.35
C GLY A 308 8.88 -9.18 -19.85
N ALA A 309 7.85 -9.18 -18.99
CA ALA A 309 8.02 -8.93 -17.56
C ALA A 309 8.75 -10.07 -16.84
N GLU A 310 9.46 -9.74 -15.77
CA GLU A 310 10.00 -10.73 -14.82
C GLU A 310 9.34 -10.52 -13.47
N TRP A 311 8.92 -11.60 -12.81
CA TRP A 311 8.18 -11.55 -11.55
C TRP A 311 8.99 -12.22 -10.45
N LEU A 312 9.02 -11.59 -9.27
CA LEU A 312 9.58 -12.17 -8.06
C LEU A 312 8.54 -12.12 -6.95
N PHE A 313 8.20 -13.29 -6.42
CA PHE A 313 7.33 -13.45 -5.26
C PHE A 313 8.17 -13.81 -4.04
N ILE A 314 8.03 -13.04 -2.96
CA ILE A 314 8.68 -13.27 -1.65
C ILE A 314 7.58 -13.64 -0.68
N ASP A 315 7.55 -14.87 -0.21
CA ASP A 315 6.44 -15.35 0.64
C ASP A 315 6.90 -16.21 1.79
N SER A 316 6.28 -15.97 2.95
CA SER A 316 6.34 -16.89 4.08
C SER A 316 5.40 -18.08 3.81
N ILE A 317 5.90 -19.31 3.90
CA ILE A 317 5.10 -20.51 3.62
C ILE A 317 3.95 -20.73 4.61
N ALA A 318 3.96 -20.04 5.76
CA ALA A 318 2.91 -20.11 6.76
C ALA A 318 2.34 -18.73 7.13
N ASP A 319 2.44 -17.74 6.23
CA ASP A 319 2.07 -16.33 6.44
C ASP A 319 0.76 -16.17 7.22
N LYS A 320 0.88 -15.70 8.46
CA LYS A 320 -0.25 -15.61 9.38
C LYS A 320 -1.28 -14.56 8.96
N THR A 321 -0.86 -13.50 8.29
CA THR A 321 -1.74 -12.41 7.88
C THR A 321 -2.55 -12.83 6.67
N GLN A 322 -1.92 -13.45 5.66
CA GLN A 322 -2.65 -14.00 4.51
C GLN A 322 -3.67 -15.06 4.96
N ARG A 323 -3.28 -15.95 5.88
CA ARG A 323 -4.19 -16.96 6.46
C ARG A 323 -5.34 -16.36 7.29
N LYS A 324 -5.13 -15.20 7.93
CA LYS A 324 -6.21 -14.42 8.59
C LYS A 324 -7.12 -13.76 7.57
N PHE A 325 -6.56 -13.15 6.52
CA PHE A 325 -7.34 -12.50 5.47
C PHE A 325 -8.22 -13.51 4.73
N TYR A 326 -7.70 -14.71 4.46
CA TYR A 326 -8.48 -15.84 3.96
C TYR A 326 -9.72 -16.11 4.82
N GLN A 327 -9.57 -16.14 6.16
CA GLN A 327 -10.69 -16.33 7.09
C GLN A 327 -11.64 -15.12 7.14
N LEU A 328 -11.11 -13.90 6.97
CA LEU A 328 -11.93 -12.69 6.90
C LEU A 328 -12.87 -12.73 5.68
N VAL A 329 -12.36 -13.11 4.53
CA VAL A 329 -13.18 -13.32 3.31
C VAL A 329 -14.15 -14.47 3.52
N LEU A 330 -13.69 -15.58 4.10
CA LEU A 330 -14.51 -16.78 4.25
C LEU A 330 -15.67 -16.58 5.24
N LEU A 331 -15.43 -15.93 6.38
CA LEU A 331 -16.37 -15.87 7.51
C LEU A 331 -16.98 -14.49 7.71
N GLY A 332 -16.46 -13.46 7.05
CA GLY A 332 -16.76 -12.06 7.34
C GLY A 332 -16.34 -11.66 8.76
N ILE A 333 -16.78 -10.47 9.20
CA ILE A 333 -16.48 -9.99 10.54
C ILE A 333 -17.08 -10.87 11.66
N ALA A 334 -18.13 -11.64 11.34
CA ALA A 334 -18.77 -12.56 12.28
C ALA A 334 -17.83 -13.64 12.81
N GLY A 335 -16.79 -14.00 12.04
CA GLY A 335 -15.77 -14.97 12.45
C GLY A 335 -14.66 -14.37 13.31
N TYR A 336 -14.61 -13.06 13.51
CA TYR A 336 -13.54 -12.39 14.24
C TYR A 336 -13.75 -12.48 15.77
N PRO A 337 -12.72 -12.79 16.57
CA PRO A 337 -11.35 -13.11 16.16
C PRO A 337 -11.23 -14.54 15.62
N PHE A 338 -10.44 -14.72 14.54
CA PHE A 338 -10.27 -16.03 13.90
C PHE A 338 -9.40 -16.95 14.77
N THR A 339 -10.03 -17.94 15.42
CA THR A 339 -9.32 -18.93 16.25
C THR A 339 -8.71 -20.06 15.45
N ASN A 340 -9.31 -20.38 14.30
CA ASN A 340 -8.82 -21.41 13.37
C ASN A 340 -8.48 -20.72 12.05
N LEU A 341 -7.19 -20.70 11.72
CA LEU A 341 -6.72 -20.23 10.42
C LEU A 341 -6.67 -21.39 9.43
N LEU A 342 -6.56 -21.07 8.13
CA LEU A 342 -6.21 -22.08 7.13
C LEU A 342 -4.94 -22.81 7.60
N PRO A 343 -4.87 -24.15 7.61
CA PRO A 343 -3.66 -24.88 7.95
C PRO A 343 -2.47 -24.39 7.10
N ALA A 344 -1.27 -24.35 7.69
CA ALA A 344 -0.10 -23.77 7.02
C ALA A 344 0.32 -24.60 5.79
N ASP A 345 0.22 -25.93 5.88
CA ASP A 345 0.46 -26.86 4.78
C ASP A 345 -0.56 -26.70 3.64
N GLU A 346 -1.85 -26.53 3.97
CA GLU A 346 -2.88 -26.24 2.98
C GLU A 346 -2.67 -24.87 2.32
N PHE A 347 -2.33 -23.85 3.11
CA PHE A 347 -1.97 -22.52 2.61
C PHE A 347 -0.78 -22.58 1.64
N TYR A 348 0.29 -23.27 2.02
CA TYR A 348 1.49 -23.40 1.19
C TYR A 348 1.22 -24.19 -0.10
N GLY A 349 0.37 -25.23 -0.03
CA GLY A 349 -0.11 -25.96 -1.20
C GLY A 349 -0.81 -25.02 -2.20
N ASN A 350 -1.79 -24.25 -1.73
CA ASN A 350 -2.52 -23.29 -2.58
C ASN A 350 -1.59 -22.21 -3.15
N LEU A 351 -0.66 -21.68 -2.35
CA LEU A 351 0.35 -20.72 -2.79
C LEU A 351 1.18 -21.30 -3.94
N THR A 352 1.65 -22.55 -3.79
CA THR A 352 2.45 -23.24 -4.79
C THR A 352 1.67 -23.43 -6.09
N GLU A 353 0.41 -23.86 -6.02
CA GLU A 353 -0.45 -24.03 -7.20
C GLU A 353 -0.66 -22.73 -7.98
N ILE A 354 -0.85 -21.60 -7.28
CA ILE A 354 -0.99 -20.29 -7.90
C ILE A 354 0.30 -19.90 -8.62
N LEU A 355 1.45 -20.01 -7.95
CA LEU A 355 2.74 -19.66 -8.56
C LEU A 355 3.10 -20.59 -9.72
N ASP A 356 2.72 -21.88 -9.66
CA ASP A 356 2.85 -22.82 -10.77
C ASP A 356 2.03 -22.38 -11.98
N ALA A 357 0.79 -21.93 -11.77
CA ALA A 357 -0.04 -21.39 -12.85
C ALA A 357 0.59 -20.15 -13.50
N TYR A 358 1.14 -19.22 -12.71
CA TYR A 358 1.84 -18.05 -13.23
C TYR A 358 3.11 -18.41 -14.01
N SER A 359 3.88 -19.40 -13.53
CA SER A 359 5.10 -19.88 -14.21
C SER A 359 4.83 -20.51 -15.59
N LEU A 360 3.57 -20.86 -15.91
CA LEU A 360 3.21 -21.37 -17.24
C LEU A 360 3.19 -20.27 -18.31
N VAL A 361 3.02 -19.00 -17.91
CA VAL A 361 2.85 -17.87 -18.83
C VAL A 361 3.92 -16.80 -18.70
N MET A 362 4.67 -16.78 -17.59
CA MET A 362 5.58 -15.71 -17.24
C MET A 362 6.88 -16.21 -16.60
N ASN A 363 7.95 -15.42 -16.69
CA ASN A 363 9.18 -15.67 -15.93
C ASN A 363 8.95 -15.34 -14.44
N VAL A 364 8.76 -16.37 -13.61
CA VAL A 364 8.46 -16.25 -12.18
C VAL A 364 9.60 -16.82 -11.35
N SER A 365 10.22 -15.96 -10.54
CA SER A 365 11.14 -16.31 -9.47
C SER A 365 10.39 -16.36 -8.14
N ARG A 366 10.77 -17.29 -7.26
CA ARG A 366 10.12 -17.54 -5.96
C ARG A 366 11.16 -17.47 -4.85
N PHE A 367 10.85 -16.77 -3.78
CA PHE A 367 11.65 -16.69 -2.57
C PHE A 367 10.76 -17.08 -1.39
N ASN A 368 10.71 -18.37 -1.12
CA ASN A 368 9.84 -18.93 -0.07
C ASN A 368 10.61 -19.04 1.24
N ILE A 369 10.02 -18.59 2.35
CA ILE A 369 10.68 -18.53 3.66
C ILE A 369 9.90 -19.39 4.67
N ASP A 370 10.59 -20.22 5.46
CA ASP A 370 9.97 -21.00 6.55
C ASP A 370 9.62 -20.10 7.74
N SER A 371 8.48 -19.42 7.64
CA SER A 371 8.04 -18.43 8.64
C SER A 371 6.53 -18.24 8.65
N GLU A 372 6.01 -17.71 9.76
CA GLU A 372 4.66 -17.12 9.85
C GLU A 372 4.66 -15.59 9.67
N GLN A 373 5.85 -14.97 9.54
CA GLN A 373 6.02 -13.53 9.38
C GLN A 373 5.28 -13.03 8.13
N HIS A 374 4.81 -11.80 8.21
CA HIS A 374 4.22 -11.09 7.09
C HIS A 374 5.10 -9.90 6.78
N VAL A 375 5.49 -9.76 5.51
CA VAL A 375 6.37 -8.71 4.96
C VAL A 375 7.84 -8.90 5.32
N TRP A 376 8.70 -8.73 4.32
CA TRP A 376 10.15 -8.89 4.45
C TRP A 376 10.91 -7.65 4.02
N LEU A 377 10.42 -6.87 3.06
CA LEU A 377 11.13 -5.74 2.46
C LEU A 377 11.14 -4.45 3.29
N THR A 378 10.36 -4.38 4.38
CA THR A 378 10.22 -3.16 5.19
C THR A 378 11.20 -3.08 6.36
N GLY A 379 11.82 -4.19 6.74
CA GLY A 379 12.83 -4.26 7.81
C GLY A 379 14.22 -3.90 7.29
N ASN A 380 15.04 -3.20 8.08
CA ASN A 380 16.42 -2.86 7.70
C ASN A 380 17.35 -4.09 7.56
N ASP A 381 16.90 -5.24 8.01
CA ASP A 381 17.55 -6.55 7.91
C ASP A 381 17.02 -7.40 6.74
N TYR A 382 16.17 -6.85 5.86
CA TYR A 382 15.53 -7.61 4.77
C TYR A 382 16.50 -8.44 3.95
N SER A 383 17.71 -7.91 3.68
CA SER A 383 18.70 -8.55 2.82
C SER A 383 19.23 -9.87 3.37
N SER A 384 19.07 -10.09 4.69
CA SER A 384 19.54 -11.27 5.41
C SER A 384 18.47 -12.35 5.61
N ALA A 385 17.24 -12.12 5.15
CA ALA A 385 16.24 -13.17 5.11
C ALA A 385 16.74 -14.31 4.21
N GLU A 386 16.58 -15.56 4.65
CA GLU A 386 16.99 -16.75 3.91
C GLU A 386 15.75 -17.50 3.43
N ASP A 387 15.78 -17.99 2.19
CA ASP A 387 14.74 -18.86 1.66
C ASP A 387 14.93 -20.32 2.11
N LEU A 388 14.06 -21.21 1.62
CA LEU A 388 14.12 -22.65 1.90
C LEU A 388 15.41 -23.33 1.41
N GLU A 389 16.14 -22.72 0.47
CA GLU A 389 17.39 -23.24 -0.09
C GLU A 389 18.63 -22.65 0.60
N GLY A 390 18.44 -21.65 1.46
CA GLY A 390 19.48 -20.94 2.20
C GLY A 390 20.07 -19.76 1.45
N ASP A 391 19.44 -19.32 0.36
CA ASP A 391 19.85 -18.12 -0.38
C ASP A 391 19.34 -16.87 0.33
N ASN A 392 20.21 -15.86 0.42
CA ASN A 392 19.88 -14.58 1.07
C ASN A 392 19.08 -13.68 0.12
N LEU A 393 18.02 -13.06 0.62
CA LEU A 393 17.11 -12.20 -0.16
C LEU A 393 17.85 -11.05 -0.85
N GLY A 394 18.87 -10.48 -0.19
CA GLY A 394 19.69 -9.42 -0.79
C GLY A 394 20.44 -9.90 -2.04
N ASN A 395 20.93 -11.14 -2.04
CA ASN A 395 21.64 -11.72 -3.19
C ASN A 395 20.67 -12.05 -4.32
N VAL A 396 19.50 -12.61 -4.00
CA VAL A 396 18.45 -12.91 -4.98
C VAL A 396 17.96 -11.63 -5.64
N LEU A 397 17.64 -10.59 -4.86
CA LEU A 397 17.26 -9.28 -5.41
C LEU A 397 18.36 -8.67 -6.27
N SER A 398 19.62 -8.69 -5.81
CA SER A 398 20.76 -8.15 -6.56
C SER A 398 20.99 -8.86 -7.89
N SER A 399 20.75 -10.18 -7.96
CA SER A 399 20.85 -10.92 -9.22
C SER A 399 19.65 -10.73 -10.14
N TRP A 400 18.48 -10.47 -9.58
CA TRP A 400 17.23 -10.33 -10.32
C TRP A 400 17.10 -8.94 -10.95
N LEU A 401 17.45 -7.89 -10.20
CA LEU A 401 17.52 -6.50 -10.69
C LEU A 401 18.62 -6.32 -11.74
#